data_AF-A0AA42GKZ4-F1
#
_entry.id   AF-A0AA42GKZ4-F1
#
_cell.length_a   1.000
_cell.length_b   1.000
_cell.length_c   1.000
_cell.angle_alpha   90.00
_cell.angle_beta   90.00
_cell.angle_gamma   90.00
#
_symmetry.space_group_name_H-M   'P 1'
#
loop_
_entity.id
_entity.type
_entity.pdbx_description
1 polymer ?
#
loop_
_entity_poly.entity_id
_entity_poly.type
_entity_poly.pdbx_seq_one_letter_code
_entity_poly.pdbx_strand_id
1 'polypeptide(L)'
;MIVPLAKSIAIGIVSGKKTFDLSLTDKKACNLINVNFFRTNEGHILRIPRKSLTHGLESRLKIQAHNTNLKEFKDEIERIIESIASNGTYKQESYLLEKIAEAEASFKENLLKSLTTGTTWLAAGGEGLELLILELLKIEGYTAKKQAKNQSSDISDIDIKASKIDRFSESNLFFQVKHHCNISSKHGLEQLIAYVDTDDIEHEKWFITTGNLSESSIQYAEDHNIRVMVGDELVDWIYENIGDLSNGTRHKLGIIEIPLVIQ
;
A
#
# COMPACT_ATOMS: atom_id res chain seq x y z
N MET A 1 -13.52 -11.98 29.09
CA MET A 1 -13.78 -13.43 29.28
C MET A 1 -14.23 -14.02 27.96
N ILE A 2 -13.69 -15.18 27.59
CA ILE A 2 -14.07 -15.91 26.38
C ILE A 2 -14.80 -17.18 26.80
N VAL A 3 -15.96 -17.40 26.21
CA VAL A 3 -16.85 -18.51 26.55
C VAL A 3 -16.98 -19.42 25.34
N PRO A 4 -16.52 -20.68 25.42
CA PRO A 4 -16.71 -21.64 24.36
C PRO A 4 -18.17 -22.08 24.28
N LEU A 5 -18.73 -22.07 23.08
CA LEU A 5 -20.07 -22.55 22.75
C LEU A 5 -19.96 -23.72 21.76
N ALA A 6 -21.09 -24.35 21.43
CA ALA A 6 -21.13 -25.36 20.38
C ALA A 6 -20.72 -24.74 19.04
N LYS A 7 -19.58 -25.17 18.46
CA LYS A 7 -19.01 -24.71 17.18
C LYS A 7 -18.57 -23.23 17.12
N SER A 8 -18.82 -22.43 18.16
CA SER A 8 -18.48 -21.01 18.21
C SER A 8 -17.92 -20.59 19.57
N ILE A 9 -17.49 -19.35 19.70
CA ILE A 9 -17.16 -18.69 20.97
C ILE A 9 -17.98 -17.41 21.12
N ALA A 10 -18.15 -16.94 22.35
CA ALA A 10 -18.64 -15.61 22.66
C ALA A 10 -17.63 -14.88 23.54
N ILE A 11 -17.45 -13.59 23.29
CA ILE A 11 -16.54 -12.73 24.06
C ILE A 11 -17.38 -11.72 24.83
N GLY A 12 -16.99 -11.47 26.09
CA GLY A 12 -17.63 -10.46 26.90
C GLY A 12 -16.77 -9.91 28.02
N ILE A 13 -17.20 -8.77 28.54
CA ILE A 13 -16.57 -8.07 29.66
C ILE A 13 -17.17 -8.64 30.95
N VAL A 14 -16.32 -9.02 31.90
CA VAL A 14 -16.78 -9.55 33.20
C VAL A 14 -17.41 -8.41 33.99
N SER A 15 -18.66 -8.59 34.43
CA SER A 15 -19.46 -7.54 35.07
C SER A 15 -19.86 -7.83 36.50
N GLY A 16 -19.55 -9.01 37.05
CA GLY A 16 -20.04 -9.42 38.36
C GLY A 16 -19.12 -10.31 39.20
N LYS A 17 -19.67 -10.75 40.33
CA LYS A 17 -19.01 -11.62 41.32
C LYS A 17 -19.02 -13.08 40.88
N LYS A 18 -17.98 -13.83 41.27
CA LYS A 18 -17.94 -15.29 41.12
C LYS A 18 -19.05 -15.90 41.98
N THR A 19 -19.82 -16.83 41.42
CA THR A 19 -20.83 -17.61 42.14
C THR A 19 -20.53 -19.10 41.98
N PHE A 20 -20.89 -19.88 42.99
CA PHE A 20 -20.69 -21.33 43.00
C PHE A 20 -22.05 -22.04 43.10
N ASP A 21 -22.30 -22.98 42.21
CA ASP A 21 -23.55 -23.74 42.14
C ASP A 21 -23.29 -25.25 42.01
N LEU A 22 -23.54 -25.98 43.10
CA LEU A 22 -23.38 -27.44 43.18
C LEU A 22 -24.35 -28.19 42.25
N SER A 23 -25.47 -27.59 41.86
CA SER A 23 -26.43 -28.23 40.95
C SER A 23 -25.90 -28.39 39.52
N LEU A 24 -24.81 -27.70 39.19
CA LEU A 24 -24.17 -27.74 37.87
C LEU A 24 -22.97 -28.72 37.80
N THR A 25 -22.82 -29.58 38.81
CA THR A 25 -21.71 -30.55 38.91
C THR A 25 -21.68 -31.51 37.72
N ASP A 26 -22.84 -32.02 37.29
CA ASP A 26 -22.95 -32.93 36.14
C ASP A 26 -22.48 -32.30 34.82
N LYS A 27 -22.53 -30.97 34.73
CA LYS A 27 -22.11 -30.17 33.57
C LYS A 27 -20.69 -29.61 33.74
N LYS A 28 -20.01 -29.93 34.85
CA LYS A 28 -18.69 -29.39 35.22
C LYS A 28 -18.64 -27.85 35.17
N ALA A 29 -19.72 -27.19 35.55
CA ALA A 29 -19.91 -25.74 35.41
C ALA A 29 -20.26 -25.05 36.74
N CYS A 30 -19.80 -25.59 37.88
CA CYS A 30 -20.17 -25.08 39.20
C CYS A 30 -19.63 -23.66 39.46
N ASN A 31 -18.55 -23.25 38.78
CA ASN A 31 -17.99 -21.91 38.91
C ASN A 31 -18.57 -20.99 37.85
N LEU A 32 -19.42 -20.07 38.26
CA LEU A 32 -20.12 -19.13 37.39
C LEU A 32 -19.54 -17.72 37.55
N ILE A 33 -19.45 -16.99 36.45
CA ILE A 33 -19.01 -15.59 36.38
C ILE A 33 -20.00 -14.84 35.53
N ASN A 34 -20.48 -13.69 36.01
CA ASN A 34 -21.37 -12.85 35.21
C ASN A 34 -20.59 -12.07 34.14
N VAL A 35 -21.05 -12.15 32.89
CA VAL A 35 -20.35 -11.62 31.71
C VAL A 35 -21.33 -10.85 30.82
N ASN A 36 -20.95 -9.63 30.47
CA ASN A 36 -21.62 -8.81 29.48
C ASN A 36 -21.03 -9.12 28.09
N PHE A 37 -21.74 -9.94 27.31
CA PHE A 37 -21.31 -10.32 25.97
C PHE A 37 -21.48 -9.19 24.95
N PHE A 38 -20.56 -9.15 23.97
CA PHE A 38 -20.76 -8.35 22.76
C PHE A 38 -21.98 -8.86 21.99
N ARG A 39 -22.70 -7.93 21.35
CA ARG A 39 -23.95 -8.19 20.63
C ARG A 39 -23.86 -7.66 19.21
N THR A 40 -24.55 -8.35 18.31
CA THR A 40 -24.84 -7.90 16.94
C THR A 40 -25.74 -6.68 16.95
N ASN A 41 -25.84 -5.99 15.81
CA ASN A 41 -26.76 -4.84 15.63
C ASN A 41 -28.23 -5.21 15.89
N GLU A 42 -28.58 -6.49 15.73
CA GLU A 42 -29.91 -7.06 15.99
C GLU A 42 -30.13 -7.41 17.48
N GLY A 43 -29.14 -7.16 18.33
CA GLY A 43 -29.20 -7.41 19.78
C GLY A 43 -28.88 -8.85 20.20
N HIS A 44 -28.61 -9.76 19.28
CA HIS A 44 -28.20 -11.14 19.59
C HIS A 44 -26.74 -11.21 20.06
N ILE A 45 -26.41 -12.17 20.94
CA ILE A 45 -25.01 -12.43 21.36
C ILE A 45 -24.17 -12.71 20.11
N LEU A 46 -23.08 -11.97 19.95
CA LEU A 46 -22.16 -12.16 18.85
C LEU A 46 -21.44 -13.51 19.00
N ARG A 47 -21.60 -14.37 18.01
CA ARG A 47 -20.99 -15.71 17.96
C ARG A 47 -19.90 -15.75 16.89
N ILE A 48 -18.69 -16.05 17.30
CA ILE A 48 -17.54 -16.17 16.41
C ILE A 48 -17.31 -17.65 16.13
N PRO A 49 -17.32 -18.11 14.86
CA PRO A 49 -17.02 -19.50 14.54
C PRO A 49 -15.66 -19.92 15.10
N ARG A 50 -15.58 -21.08 15.76
CA ARG A 50 -14.28 -21.55 16.30
C ARG A 50 -13.23 -21.79 15.21
N LYS A 51 -13.69 -22.10 13.99
CA LYS A 51 -12.84 -22.34 12.82
C LYS A 51 -12.20 -21.06 12.24
N SER A 52 -12.63 -19.87 12.65
CA SER A 52 -12.02 -18.61 12.24
C SER A 52 -10.93 -18.13 13.21
N LEU A 53 -10.55 -18.96 14.18
CA LEU A 53 -9.50 -18.69 15.15
C LEU A 53 -8.24 -19.46 14.75
N THR A 54 -7.10 -19.06 15.30
CA THR A 54 -5.88 -19.86 15.17
C THR A 54 -6.07 -21.24 15.77
N HIS A 55 -5.35 -22.24 15.25
CA HIS A 55 -5.41 -23.61 15.76
C HIS A 55 -5.12 -23.69 17.28
N GLY A 56 -4.21 -22.85 17.77
CA GLY A 56 -3.85 -22.78 19.19
C GLY A 56 -5.03 -22.32 20.05
N LEU A 57 -5.65 -21.19 19.69
CA LEU A 57 -6.79 -20.66 20.43
C LEU A 57 -8.03 -21.58 20.29
N GLU A 58 -8.30 -22.12 19.10
CA GLU A 58 -9.36 -23.11 18.89
C GLU A 58 -9.17 -24.31 19.82
N SER A 59 -7.98 -24.89 19.84
CA SER A 59 -7.65 -26.07 20.63
C SER A 59 -7.83 -25.81 22.12
N ARG A 60 -7.38 -24.65 22.60
CA ARG A 60 -7.55 -24.25 24.00
C ARG A 60 -9.03 -24.08 24.37
N LEU A 61 -9.85 -23.58 23.45
CA LEU A 61 -11.29 -23.36 23.62
C LEU A 61 -12.15 -24.61 23.38
N LYS A 62 -11.56 -25.79 23.10
CA LYS A 62 -12.29 -27.08 23.13
C LYS A 62 -12.60 -27.54 24.55
N ILE A 63 -11.84 -27.07 25.56
CA ILE A 63 -12.00 -27.46 26.96
C ILE A 63 -13.06 -26.56 27.62
N GLN A 64 -14.29 -27.07 27.79
CA GLN A 64 -15.45 -26.26 28.19
C GLN A 64 -15.61 -26.01 29.70
N ALA A 65 -14.89 -26.75 30.55
CA ALA A 65 -15.22 -26.89 31.97
C ALA A 65 -14.24 -26.21 32.95
N HIS A 66 -13.22 -25.49 32.45
CA HIS A 66 -12.17 -24.92 33.31
C HIS A 66 -11.89 -23.47 32.95
N ASN A 67 -11.72 -22.63 33.98
CA ASN A 67 -11.20 -21.29 33.82
C ASN A 67 -9.69 -21.38 33.56
N THR A 68 -9.28 -21.11 32.32
CA THR A 68 -7.87 -21.11 31.92
C THR A 68 -7.41 -19.70 31.57
N ASN A 69 -6.16 -19.41 31.88
CA ASN A 69 -5.51 -18.19 31.44
C ASN A 69 -5.20 -18.26 29.94
N LEU A 70 -5.71 -17.30 29.16
CA LEU A 70 -5.51 -17.19 27.72
C LEU A 70 -4.50 -16.09 27.34
N LYS A 71 -3.65 -15.64 28.27
CA LYS A 71 -2.69 -14.55 28.06
C LYS A 71 -1.73 -14.80 26.88
N GLU A 72 -1.42 -16.06 26.57
CA GLU A 72 -0.62 -16.43 25.40
C GLU A 72 -1.30 -16.09 24.06
N PHE A 73 -2.63 -15.93 24.04
CA PHE A 73 -3.41 -15.54 22.86
C PHE A 73 -3.88 -14.08 22.93
N LYS A 74 -3.26 -13.26 23.79
CA LYS A 74 -3.67 -11.87 24.04
C LYS A 74 -3.84 -11.09 22.74
N ASP A 75 -2.85 -11.15 21.86
CA ASP A 75 -2.83 -10.36 20.62
C ASP A 75 -3.94 -10.78 19.63
N GLU A 76 -4.27 -12.08 19.57
CA GLU A 76 -5.42 -12.57 18.79
C GLU A 76 -6.75 -12.10 19.40
N ILE A 77 -6.87 -12.14 20.73
CA ILE A 77 -8.09 -11.76 21.44
C ILE A 77 -8.36 -10.26 21.37
N GLU A 78 -7.33 -9.43 21.58
CA GLU A 78 -7.44 -7.96 21.49
C GLU A 78 -7.85 -7.54 20.09
N ARG A 79 -7.23 -8.10 19.06
CA ARG A 79 -7.61 -7.90 17.65
C ARG A 79 -9.05 -8.29 17.35
N ILE A 80 -9.53 -9.42 17.87
CA ILE A 80 -10.94 -9.81 17.71
C ILE A 80 -11.84 -8.75 18.36
N ILE A 81 -11.51 -8.28 19.56
CA ILE A 81 -12.30 -7.27 20.28
C ILE A 81 -12.31 -5.94 19.52
N GLU A 82 -11.17 -5.49 19.01
CA GLU A 82 -11.05 -4.26 18.20
C GLU A 82 -11.88 -4.35 16.92
N SER A 83 -11.79 -5.47 16.20
CA SER A 83 -12.60 -5.73 14.99
C SER A 83 -14.10 -5.67 15.29
N ILE A 84 -14.53 -6.23 16.43
CA ILE A 84 -15.92 -6.16 16.88
C ILE A 84 -16.33 -4.73 17.21
N ALA A 85 -15.46 -3.96 17.87
CA ALA A 85 -15.74 -2.58 18.24
C ALA A 85 -15.89 -1.66 17.01
N SER A 86 -15.06 -1.87 15.99
CA SER A 86 -15.07 -1.06 14.77
C SER A 86 -16.15 -1.50 13.77
N ASN A 87 -16.33 -2.81 13.56
CA ASN A 87 -17.13 -3.35 12.44
C ASN A 87 -18.37 -4.13 12.89
N GLY A 88 -18.60 -4.27 14.20
CA GLY A 88 -19.70 -5.06 14.78
C GLY A 88 -19.56 -6.58 14.60
N THR A 89 -18.56 -7.05 13.85
CA THR A 89 -18.31 -8.47 13.55
C THR A 89 -16.81 -8.74 13.41
N TYR A 90 -16.41 -10.02 13.42
CA TYR A 90 -15.03 -10.45 13.16
C TYR A 90 -14.97 -11.39 11.94
N LYS A 91 -14.06 -11.11 11.00
CA LYS A 91 -13.72 -11.98 9.86
C LYS A 91 -12.20 -12.06 9.69
N GLN A 92 -11.65 -13.28 9.72
CA GLN A 92 -10.20 -13.51 9.59
C GLN A 92 -9.63 -13.00 8.26
N GLU A 93 -10.37 -13.13 7.16
CA GLU A 93 -9.96 -12.64 5.83
C GLU A 93 -9.72 -11.12 5.81
N SER A 94 -10.47 -10.35 6.61
CA SER A 94 -10.29 -8.89 6.75
C SER A 94 -8.90 -8.56 7.27
N TYR A 95 -8.42 -9.32 8.25
CA TYR A 95 -7.13 -9.07 8.88
C TYR A 95 -5.94 -9.26 7.94
N LEU A 96 -5.96 -10.32 7.11
CA LEU A 96 -4.88 -10.55 6.15
C LEU A 96 -4.85 -9.46 5.08
N LEU A 97 -6.03 -9.02 4.60
CA LEU A 97 -6.13 -7.93 3.63
C LEU A 97 -5.65 -6.60 4.24
N GLU A 98 -6.03 -6.31 5.49
CA GLU A 98 -5.52 -5.14 6.23
C GLU A 98 -3.99 -5.17 6.35
N LYS A 99 -3.40 -6.32 6.67
CA LYS A 99 -1.93 -6.45 6.76
C LYS A 99 -1.22 -6.28 5.41
N ILE A 100 -1.82 -6.78 4.34
CA ILE A 100 -1.30 -6.55 2.98
C ILE A 100 -1.35 -5.06 2.64
N ALA A 101 -2.47 -4.39 2.89
CA ALA A 101 -2.64 -2.96 2.64
C ALA A 101 -1.69 -2.10 3.48
N GLU A 102 -1.50 -2.42 4.77
CA GLU A 102 -0.52 -1.74 5.63
C GLU A 102 0.91 -1.91 5.11
N ALA A 103 1.28 -3.13 4.68
CA ALA A 103 2.60 -3.41 4.14
C ALA A 103 2.84 -2.69 2.81
N GLU A 104 1.84 -2.65 1.92
CA GLU A 104 1.87 -1.91 0.67
C GLU A 104 2.04 -0.41 0.92
N ALA A 105 1.21 0.18 1.79
CA ALA A 105 1.29 1.60 2.12
C ALA A 105 2.65 1.97 2.72
N SER A 106 3.16 1.14 3.65
CA SER A 106 4.47 1.35 4.25
C SER A 106 5.61 1.23 3.23
N PHE A 107 5.51 0.27 2.30
CA PHE A 107 6.48 0.15 1.21
C PHE A 107 6.52 1.42 0.35
N LYS A 108 5.36 1.89 -0.11
CA LYS A 108 5.23 3.07 -0.97
C LYS A 108 5.76 4.32 -0.28
N GLU A 109 5.39 4.55 0.98
CA GLU A 109 5.90 5.67 1.78
C GLU A 109 7.43 5.64 1.89
N ASN A 110 8.00 4.47 2.22
CA ASN A 110 9.45 4.32 2.37
C ASN A 110 10.20 4.50 1.04
N LEU A 111 9.64 4.02 -0.06
CA LEU A 111 10.21 4.19 -1.40
C LEU A 111 10.20 5.67 -1.80
N LEU A 112 9.07 6.37 -1.63
CA LEU A 112 8.96 7.80 -1.93
C LEU A 112 9.95 8.62 -1.10
N LYS A 113 10.05 8.33 0.20
CA LYS A 113 11.01 8.97 1.08
C LYS A 113 12.45 8.73 0.62
N SER A 114 12.76 7.51 0.16
CA SER A 114 14.11 7.18 -0.29
C SER A 114 14.47 7.87 -1.60
N LEU A 115 13.51 7.96 -2.52
CA LEU A 115 13.65 8.73 -3.77
C LEU A 115 13.87 10.21 -3.46
N THR A 116 13.02 10.84 -2.64
CA THR A 116 13.08 12.29 -2.35
C THR A 116 14.30 12.71 -1.53
N THR A 117 14.82 11.83 -0.66
CA THR A 117 16.00 12.12 0.17
C THR A 117 17.32 11.69 -0.48
N GLY A 118 17.26 11.01 -1.64
CA GLY A 118 18.45 10.55 -2.35
C GLY A 118 19.18 9.40 -1.67
N THR A 119 18.49 8.59 -0.86
CA THR A 119 19.07 7.42 -0.17
C THR A 119 19.02 6.14 -1.01
N THR A 120 18.51 6.21 -2.24
CA THR A 120 18.65 5.14 -3.24
C THR A 120 20.06 5.11 -3.83
N TRP A 121 20.40 4.04 -4.56
CA TRP A 121 21.63 3.91 -5.34
C TRP A 121 21.42 4.23 -6.83
N LEU A 122 20.36 4.96 -7.17
CA LEU A 122 20.21 5.54 -8.50
C LEU A 122 21.34 6.54 -8.79
N ALA A 123 21.74 6.64 -10.06
CA ALA A 123 22.77 7.61 -10.46
C ALA A 123 22.30 9.04 -10.16
N ALA A 124 23.21 9.87 -9.62
CA ALA A 124 22.93 11.25 -9.25
C ALA A 124 22.72 12.15 -10.49
N GLY A 125 22.24 13.38 -10.27
CA GLY A 125 22.11 14.38 -11.33
C GLY A 125 20.94 14.16 -12.29
N GLY A 126 19.89 13.46 -11.86
CA GLY A 126 18.68 13.17 -12.66
C GLY A 126 18.79 11.90 -13.50
N GLU A 127 20.00 11.52 -13.91
CA GLU A 127 20.23 10.39 -14.81
C GLU A 127 19.64 9.07 -14.30
N GLY A 128 19.79 8.78 -13.00
CA GLY A 128 19.28 7.53 -12.43
C GLY A 128 17.76 7.43 -12.49
N LEU A 129 17.06 8.55 -12.30
CA LEU A 129 15.61 8.60 -12.39
C LEU A 129 15.15 8.52 -13.86
N GLU A 130 15.81 9.21 -14.78
CA GLU A 130 15.54 9.10 -16.22
C GLU A 130 15.69 7.65 -16.71
N LEU A 131 16.71 6.93 -16.24
CA LEU A 131 16.91 5.51 -16.58
C LEU A 131 15.82 4.60 -16.00
N LEU A 132 15.31 4.90 -14.81
CA LEU A 132 14.17 4.19 -14.22
C LEU A 132 12.89 4.40 -15.06
N ILE A 133 12.57 5.65 -15.40
CA ILE A 133 11.40 5.97 -16.23
C ILE A 133 11.52 5.31 -17.61
N LEU A 134 12.71 5.30 -18.22
CA LEU A 134 12.95 4.59 -19.48
C LEU A 134 12.64 3.10 -19.39
N GLU A 135 12.97 2.46 -18.27
CA GLU A 135 12.72 1.04 -18.07
C GLU A 135 11.22 0.78 -17.88
N LEU A 136 10.53 1.58 -17.07
CA LEU A 136 9.08 1.49 -16.87
C LEU A 136 8.33 1.65 -18.19
N LEU A 137 8.68 2.66 -19.01
CA LEU A 137 8.09 2.84 -20.34
C LEU A 137 8.30 1.61 -21.24
N LYS A 138 9.47 0.98 -21.19
CA LYS A 138 9.73 -0.24 -21.97
C LYS A 138 8.91 -1.43 -21.47
N ILE A 139 8.70 -1.56 -20.17
CA ILE A 139 7.82 -2.58 -19.57
C ILE A 139 6.39 -2.43 -20.13
N GLU A 140 5.90 -1.20 -20.27
CA GLU A 140 4.59 -0.90 -20.86
C GLU A 140 4.53 -1.02 -22.40
N GLY A 141 5.65 -1.38 -23.03
CA GLY A 141 5.74 -1.63 -24.47
C GLY A 141 6.08 -0.39 -25.31
N TYR A 142 6.51 0.71 -24.71
CA TYR A 142 7.03 1.86 -25.46
C TYR A 142 8.46 1.62 -25.96
N THR A 143 8.75 2.12 -27.16
CA THR A 143 10.12 2.38 -27.60
C THR A 143 10.56 3.73 -27.04
N ALA A 144 11.32 3.70 -25.94
CA ALA A 144 11.78 4.92 -25.25
C ALA A 144 13.29 5.15 -25.39
N LYS A 145 13.69 6.42 -25.60
CA LYS A 145 15.08 6.86 -25.70
C LYS A 145 15.31 8.17 -24.94
N LYS A 146 16.44 8.27 -24.25
CA LYS A 146 16.93 9.55 -23.70
C LYS A 146 17.35 10.47 -24.84
N GLN A 147 17.08 11.76 -24.68
CA GLN A 147 17.63 12.78 -25.56
C GLN A 147 19.01 13.22 -25.07
N ALA A 148 19.92 13.49 -25.99
CA ALA A 148 21.20 14.08 -25.66
C ALA A 148 20.99 15.57 -25.34
N LYS A 149 21.65 16.08 -24.29
CA LYS A 149 21.66 17.52 -24.02
C LYS A 149 22.35 18.21 -25.20
N ASN A 150 21.61 19.00 -25.95
CA ASN A 150 22.19 19.81 -27.02
C ASN A 150 23.11 20.87 -26.39
N GLN A 151 24.27 21.12 -27.01
CA GLN A 151 25.25 22.11 -26.52
C GLN A 151 24.82 23.57 -26.72
N SER A 152 23.58 23.83 -27.17
CA SER A 152 23.03 25.17 -27.39
C SER A 152 22.24 25.64 -26.17
N SER A 153 22.45 26.89 -25.80
CA SER A 153 21.95 27.60 -24.61
C SER A 153 20.43 27.88 -24.60
N ASP A 154 19.62 27.03 -25.21
CA ASP A 154 18.18 27.26 -25.32
C ASP A 154 17.43 26.41 -24.29
N ILE A 155 16.53 27.06 -23.57
CA ILE A 155 15.79 26.58 -22.39
C ILE A 155 14.95 25.30 -22.68
N SER A 156 14.80 24.94 -23.95
CA SER A 156 14.01 23.80 -24.44
C SER A 156 14.77 22.48 -24.35
N ASP A 157 14.69 21.81 -23.20
CA ASP A 157 15.18 20.44 -23.05
C ASP A 157 14.00 19.50 -22.77
N ILE A 158 14.07 18.29 -23.33
CA ILE A 158 13.28 17.13 -22.93
C ILE A 158 14.26 16.02 -22.55
N ASP A 159 13.93 15.21 -21.55
CA ASP A 159 14.83 14.15 -21.10
C ASP A 159 14.61 12.85 -21.88
N ILE A 160 13.35 12.52 -22.20
CA ILE A 160 12.97 11.25 -22.85
C ILE A 160 11.95 11.50 -23.97
N LYS A 161 12.15 10.84 -25.12
CA LYS A 161 11.15 10.64 -26.18
C LYS A 161 10.72 9.19 -26.16
N ALA A 162 9.42 8.92 -26.16
CA ALA A 162 8.89 7.57 -26.22
C ALA A 162 7.77 7.47 -27.25
N SER A 163 7.69 6.34 -27.95
CA SER A 163 6.59 6.06 -28.86
C SER A 163 6.10 4.63 -28.73
N LYS A 164 4.80 4.44 -28.96
CA LYS A 164 4.17 3.13 -29.00
C LYS A 164 3.21 3.10 -30.19
N ILE A 165 3.38 2.10 -31.04
CA ILE A 165 2.52 1.88 -32.20
C ILE A 165 1.80 0.56 -31.96
N ASP A 166 0.50 0.66 -31.75
CA ASP A 166 -0.40 -0.48 -31.65
C ASP A 166 -1.26 -0.56 -32.92
N ARG A 167 -2.02 -1.65 -33.06
CA ARG A 167 -2.83 -1.92 -34.26
C ARG A 167 -3.81 -0.79 -34.62
N PHE A 168 -4.22 0.01 -33.64
CA PHE A 168 -5.29 0.99 -33.77
C PHE A 168 -4.87 2.42 -33.41
N SER A 169 -3.68 2.62 -32.85
CA SER A 169 -3.26 3.91 -32.32
C SER A 169 -1.74 4.03 -32.31
N GLU A 170 -1.29 5.26 -32.48
CA GLU A 170 0.09 5.67 -32.26
C GLU A 170 0.10 6.67 -31.11
N SER A 171 0.98 6.46 -30.14
CA SER A 171 1.17 7.34 -28.99
C SER A 171 2.60 7.82 -28.98
N ASN A 172 2.79 9.13 -29.02
CA ASN A 172 4.09 9.79 -29.02
C ASN A 172 4.18 10.70 -27.80
N LEU A 173 5.19 10.49 -26.96
CA LEU A 173 5.31 11.10 -25.64
C LEU A 173 6.65 11.80 -25.48
N PHE A 174 6.61 12.97 -24.85
CA PHE A 174 7.79 13.68 -24.37
C PHE A 174 7.76 13.80 -22.87
N PHE A 175 8.89 13.51 -22.23
CA PHE A 175 9.00 13.60 -20.78
C PHE A 175 10.09 14.59 -20.38
N GLN A 176 9.77 15.44 -19.42
CA GLN A 176 10.73 16.09 -18.55
C GLN A 176 10.63 15.46 -17.17
N VAL A 177 11.76 14.99 -16.67
CA VAL A 177 11.92 14.27 -15.41
C VAL A 177 12.74 15.12 -14.45
N LYS A 178 12.21 15.41 -13.26
CA LYS A 178 12.93 16.19 -12.26
C LYS A 178 12.99 15.49 -10.91
N HIS A 179 14.21 15.36 -10.41
CA HIS A 179 14.48 14.89 -9.07
C HIS A 179 14.44 16.07 -8.08
N HIS A 180 13.43 16.10 -7.21
CA HIS A 180 13.23 17.16 -6.23
C HIS A 180 12.78 16.61 -4.88
N CYS A 181 13.12 17.35 -3.82
CA CYS A 181 12.49 17.22 -2.51
C CYS A 181 11.43 18.32 -2.34
N ASN A 182 10.29 17.98 -1.77
CA ASN A 182 9.15 18.88 -1.53
C ASN A 182 8.47 19.38 -2.81
N ILE A 183 8.53 20.67 -3.15
CA ILE A 183 7.76 21.28 -4.23
C ILE A 183 8.68 21.55 -5.43
N SER A 184 8.34 20.97 -6.58
CA SER A 184 9.03 21.19 -7.84
C SER A 184 8.71 22.58 -8.42
N SER A 185 9.72 23.22 -9.00
CA SER A 185 9.56 24.56 -9.58
C SER A 185 8.89 24.49 -10.96
N LYS A 186 8.27 25.60 -11.37
CA LYS A 186 7.62 25.74 -12.70
C LYS A 186 8.60 25.61 -13.86
N HIS A 187 9.90 25.75 -13.61
CA HIS A 187 10.92 25.78 -14.64
C HIS A 187 10.90 24.55 -15.55
N GLY A 188 10.72 23.35 -14.99
CA GLY A 188 10.63 22.13 -15.81
C GLY A 188 9.43 22.09 -16.76
N LEU A 189 8.31 22.73 -16.40
CA LEU A 189 7.15 22.88 -17.28
C LEU A 189 7.47 23.87 -18.41
N GLU A 190 8.16 24.97 -18.10
CA GLU A 190 8.59 25.95 -19.10
C GLU A 190 9.50 25.31 -20.16
N GLN A 191 10.38 24.38 -19.77
CA GLN A 191 11.22 23.63 -20.73
C GLN A 191 10.37 22.83 -21.72
N LEU A 192 9.34 22.12 -21.22
CA LEU A 192 8.40 21.37 -22.05
C LEU A 192 7.59 22.30 -22.97
N ILE A 193 7.16 23.46 -22.49
CA ILE A 193 6.39 24.43 -23.28
C ILE A 193 7.24 25.01 -24.41
N ALA A 194 8.48 25.42 -24.09
CA ALA A 194 9.41 25.99 -25.05
C ALA A 194 9.91 24.97 -26.09
N TYR A 195 9.81 23.68 -25.80
CA TYR A 195 10.18 22.63 -26.74
C TYR A 195 9.21 22.57 -27.93
N VAL A 196 9.76 22.88 -29.09
CA VAL A 196 9.14 22.75 -30.41
C VAL A 196 9.80 21.57 -31.10
N ASP A 197 9.03 20.51 -31.34
CA ASP A 197 9.50 19.40 -32.17
C ASP A 197 9.57 19.86 -33.63
N THR A 198 10.58 19.39 -34.35
CA THR A 198 10.71 19.62 -35.79
C THR A 198 9.89 18.64 -36.62
N ASP A 199 9.43 17.56 -35.99
CA ASP A 199 8.55 16.58 -36.62
C ASP A 199 7.10 17.08 -36.55
N ASP A 200 6.34 16.99 -37.66
CA ASP A 200 4.89 17.35 -37.75
C ASP A 200 3.97 16.36 -36.98
N ILE A 201 4.50 15.67 -35.98
CA ILE A 201 3.80 14.66 -35.19
C ILE A 201 3.41 15.28 -33.85
N GLU A 202 2.13 15.14 -33.49
CA GLU A 202 1.65 15.59 -32.18
C GLU A 202 2.18 14.67 -31.07
N HIS A 203 2.72 15.28 -30.01
CA HIS A 203 3.27 14.58 -28.87
C HIS A 203 2.58 15.03 -27.59
N GLU A 204 2.17 14.07 -26.76
CA GLU A 204 1.69 14.36 -25.41
C GLU A 204 2.88 14.63 -24.49
N LYS A 205 2.84 15.74 -23.76
CA LYS A 205 3.92 16.18 -22.89
C LYS A 205 3.64 15.75 -21.45
N TRP A 206 4.65 15.20 -20.80
CA TRP A 206 4.60 14.69 -19.43
C TRP A 206 5.71 15.31 -18.58
N PHE A 207 5.33 15.83 -17.43
CA PHE A 207 6.25 16.26 -16.39
C PHE A 207 6.21 15.27 -15.22
N ILE A 208 7.31 14.56 -14.99
CA ILE A 208 7.43 13.59 -13.91
C ILE A 208 8.37 14.12 -12.85
N THR A 209 7.97 14.04 -11.58
CA THR A 209 8.83 14.43 -10.48
C THR A 209 8.68 13.55 -9.25
N THR A 210 9.77 13.39 -8.49
CA THR A 210 9.72 12.74 -7.16
C THR A 210 9.10 13.62 -6.08
N GLY A 211 8.99 14.92 -6.33
CA GLY A 211 8.35 15.88 -5.43
C GLY A 211 6.84 15.99 -5.68
N ASN A 212 6.25 17.02 -5.09
CA ASN A 212 4.89 17.48 -5.35
C ASN A 212 4.94 18.79 -6.15
N LEU A 213 3.81 19.26 -6.63
CA LEU A 213 3.65 20.54 -7.32
C LEU A 213 2.64 21.42 -6.57
N SER A 214 2.80 22.73 -6.67
CA SER A 214 1.77 23.64 -6.17
C SER A 214 0.53 23.56 -7.07
N GLU A 215 -0.66 23.83 -6.53
CA GLU A 215 -1.90 23.94 -7.32
C GLU A 215 -1.73 24.89 -8.52
N SER A 216 -1.03 26.01 -8.32
CA SER A 216 -0.75 26.97 -9.39
C SER A 216 0.19 26.43 -10.48
N SER A 217 0.99 25.42 -10.18
CA SER A 217 1.85 24.75 -11.16
C SER A 217 1.10 23.65 -11.90
N ILE A 218 0.19 22.95 -11.22
CA ILE A 218 -0.70 21.96 -11.82
C ILE A 218 -1.62 22.63 -12.82
N GLN A 219 -2.31 23.71 -12.42
CA GLN A 219 -3.15 24.50 -13.34
C GLN A 219 -2.35 25.01 -14.53
N TYR A 220 -1.12 25.47 -14.30
CA TYR A 220 -0.25 25.95 -15.38
C TYR A 220 0.13 24.84 -16.36
N ALA A 221 0.35 23.62 -15.89
CA ALA A 221 0.58 22.47 -16.75
C ALA A 221 -0.65 22.12 -17.59
N GLU A 222 -1.85 22.10 -16.97
CA GLU A 222 -3.12 21.85 -17.65
C GLU A 222 -3.39 22.89 -18.75
N ASP A 223 -3.19 24.17 -18.46
CA ASP A 223 -3.38 25.27 -19.42
C ASP A 223 -2.49 25.11 -20.68
N HIS A 224 -1.41 24.34 -20.58
CA HIS A 224 -0.47 24.05 -21.68
C HIS A 224 -0.54 22.59 -22.17
N ASN A 225 -1.58 21.84 -21.81
CA ASN A 225 -1.76 20.43 -22.17
C ASN A 225 -0.58 19.53 -21.76
N ILE A 226 0.02 19.79 -20.61
CA ILE A 226 1.08 18.98 -20.01
C ILE A 226 0.47 18.11 -18.92
N ARG A 227 0.61 16.80 -19.04
CA ARG A 227 0.27 15.86 -17.97
C ARG A 227 1.37 15.86 -16.92
N VAL A 228 0.97 15.65 -15.68
CA VAL A 228 1.86 15.69 -14.52
C VAL A 228 1.77 14.35 -13.82
N MET A 229 2.93 13.83 -13.39
CA MET A 229 3.03 12.71 -12.47
C MET A 229 3.89 13.14 -11.27
N VAL A 230 3.27 13.18 -10.09
CA VAL A 230 3.95 13.53 -8.82
C VAL A 230 4.48 12.28 -8.10
N GLY A 231 5.20 12.48 -7.00
CA GLY A 231 5.99 11.43 -6.38
C GLY A 231 5.20 10.19 -5.90
N ASP A 232 4.01 10.38 -5.37
CA ASP A 232 3.10 9.30 -4.97
C ASP A 232 2.62 8.49 -6.19
N GLU A 233 2.16 9.15 -7.24
CA GLU A 233 1.75 8.51 -8.49
C GLU A 233 2.90 7.76 -9.16
N LEU A 234 4.11 8.32 -9.14
CA LEU A 234 5.31 7.66 -9.64
C LEU A 234 5.64 6.40 -8.83
N VAL A 235 5.47 6.45 -7.51
CA VAL A 235 5.72 5.29 -6.64
C VAL A 235 4.69 4.20 -6.86
N ASP A 236 3.43 4.56 -7.09
CA ASP A 236 2.39 3.60 -7.47
C ASP A 236 2.78 2.89 -8.78
N TRP A 237 3.21 3.66 -9.80
CA TRP A 237 3.63 3.09 -11.08
C TRP A 237 4.84 2.15 -10.94
N ILE A 238 5.83 2.50 -10.09
CA ILE A 238 6.96 1.62 -9.77
C ILE A 238 6.49 0.34 -9.06
N TYR A 239 5.56 0.47 -8.10
CA TYR A 239 5.06 -0.66 -7.34
C TYR A 239 4.28 -1.65 -8.21
N GLU A 240 3.43 -1.16 -9.10
CA GLU A 240 2.65 -1.99 -10.03
C GLU A 240 3.54 -2.81 -10.98
N ASN A 241 4.70 -2.25 -11.37
CA ASN A 241 5.65 -2.88 -12.29
C ASN A 241 6.85 -3.52 -11.59
N ILE A 242 6.82 -3.64 -10.25
CA ILE A 242 8.00 -4.07 -9.45
C ILE A 242 8.51 -5.46 -9.87
N GLY A 243 7.61 -6.36 -10.26
CA GLY A 243 7.94 -7.71 -10.70
C GLY A 243 8.69 -7.74 -12.03
N ASP A 244 8.38 -6.79 -12.91
CA ASP A 244 8.92 -6.72 -14.27
C ASP A 244 10.17 -5.82 -14.37
N LEU A 245 10.47 -5.03 -13.34
CA LEU A 245 11.74 -4.32 -13.22
C LEU A 245 12.92 -5.29 -13.26
N SER A 246 14.04 -4.86 -13.83
CA SER A 246 15.28 -5.62 -13.77
C SER A 246 15.79 -5.73 -12.33
N ASN A 247 16.47 -6.85 -12.04
CA ASN A 247 17.14 -7.04 -10.75
C ASN A 247 18.10 -5.88 -10.43
N GLY A 248 18.79 -5.34 -11.44
CA GLY A 248 19.70 -4.22 -11.28
C GLY A 248 18.99 -2.95 -10.79
N THR A 249 17.81 -2.66 -11.35
CA THR A 249 17.02 -1.49 -10.95
C THR A 249 16.37 -1.67 -9.59
N ARG A 250 15.80 -2.85 -9.29
CA ARG A 250 15.30 -3.16 -7.95
C ARG A 250 16.37 -2.97 -6.88
N HIS A 251 17.58 -3.50 -7.10
CA HIS A 251 18.70 -3.30 -6.18
C HIS A 251 19.08 -1.83 -6.02
N LYS A 252 19.09 -1.05 -7.11
CA LYS A 252 19.38 0.39 -7.04
C LYS A 252 18.32 1.17 -6.28
N LEU A 253 17.06 0.75 -6.33
CA LEU A 253 15.98 1.29 -5.53
C LEU A 253 16.03 0.86 -4.05
N GLY A 254 16.93 -0.07 -3.69
CA GLY A 254 16.99 -0.63 -2.34
C GLY A 254 15.91 -1.67 -2.07
N ILE A 255 15.27 -2.19 -3.12
CA ILE A 255 14.22 -3.20 -3.02
C ILE A 255 14.90 -4.56 -2.89
N ILE A 256 14.62 -5.23 -1.78
CA ILE A 256 15.08 -6.60 -1.50
C ILE A 256 13.83 -7.48 -1.44
N GLU A 257 13.80 -8.54 -2.25
CA GLU A 257 12.76 -9.55 -2.14
C GLU A 257 13.00 -10.40 -0.89
N ILE A 258 12.10 -10.28 0.09
CA ILE A 258 12.17 -10.98 1.37
C ILE A 258 11.40 -12.31 1.25
N PRO A 259 11.83 -13.41 1.90
CA PRO A 259 11.04 -14.64 1.98
C PRO A 259 9.62 -14.39 2.51
N LEU A 260 8.66 -15.14 1.98
CA LEU A 260 7.25 -15.12 2.39
C LEU A 260 7.14 -15.34 3.91
N VAL A 261 6.50 -14.39 4.59
CA VAL A 261 6.32 -14.41 6.04
C VAL A 261 5.05 -15.21 6.38
N ILE A 262 5.17 -16.13 7.34
CA ILE A 262 4.00 -16.80 7.94
C ILE A 262 3.50 -15.92 9.09
N GLN A 263 2.24 -15.49 9.03
CA GLN A 263 1.54 -14.81 10.13
C GLN A 263 0.53 -15.73 10.84
#